data_AF-A0A536G2B1-F1
#
_entry.id   AF-A0A536G2B1-F1
#
_cell.length_a   1.000
_cell.length_b   1.000
_cell.length_c   1.000
_cell.angle_alpha   90.00
_cell.angle_beta   90.00
_cell.angle_gamma   90.00
#
_symmetry.space_group_name_H-M   'P 1'
#
loop_
_entity.id
_entity.type
_entity.pdbx_description
1 polymer ?
#
loop_
_entity_poly.entity_id
_entity_poly.type
_entity_poly.pdbx_seq_one_letter_code
_entity_poly.pdbx_strand_id
1 'polypeptide(L)' 'MGAVAGGVAGAVVFGAMVGLGGLLSSRVGNPIPLIALAVAGGYGGWLLGVIVFGAVRGGNGKASP' A
#
# COMPACT_ATOMS: atom_id res chain seq x y z
N MET A 1 -2.99 4.79 17.16
CA MET A 1 -1.77 4.36 16.43
C MET A 1 -2.05 3.44 15.23
N GLY A 2 -2.95 2.44 15.31
CA GLY A 2 -3.17 1.52 14.19
C GLY A 2 -3.58 2.16 12.86
N ALA A 3 -4.41 3.22 12.87
CA ALA A 3 -4.82 3.91 11.64
C ALA A 3 -3.64 4.59 10.95
N VAL A 4 -2.72 5.15 11.73
CA VAL A 4 -1.48 5.77 11.22
C VAL A 4 -0.57 4.69 10.65
N ALA A 5 -0.36 3.58 11.35
CA ALA A 5 0.45 2.46 10.87
C ALA A 5 -0.10 1.86 9.57
N GLY A 6 -1.42 1.64 9.48
CA GLY A 6 -2.08 1.17 8.27
C GLY A 6 -1.98 2.17 7.12
N GLY A 7 -2.19 3.46 7.39
CA GLY A 7 -2.06 4.52 6.40
C GLY A 7 -0.63 4.64 5.84
N VAL A 8 0.39 4.59 6.70
CA VAL A 8 1.80 4.63 6.30
C VAL A 8 2.15 3.39 5.48
N ALA A 9 1.75 2.20 5.92
CA ALA A 9 2.01 0.96 5.18
C ALA A 9 1.39 1.01 3.77
N GLY A 10 0.14 1.45 3.67
CA GLY A 10 -0.55 1.61 2.38
C GLY A 10 0.12 2.65 1.48
N ALA A 11 0.52 3.80 2.03
CA ALA A 11 1.18 4.86 1.27
C ALA A 11 2.56 4.42 0.72
N VAL A 12 3.33 3.63 1.48
CA VAL A 12 4.62 3.10 1.04
C VAL A 12 4.44 2.15 -0.16
N VAL A 13 3.47 1.24 -0.09
CA VAL A 13 3.19 0.30 -1.19
C VAL A 13 2.71 1.03 -2.44
N PHE A 14 1.81 1.98 -2.27
CA PHE A 14 1.32 2.81 -3.37
C PHE A 14 2.46 3.59 -4.03
N GLY A 15 3.28 4.28 -3.23
CA GLY A 15 4.43 5.04 -3.71
C GLY A 15 5.44 4.18 -4.47
N ALA A 16 5.74 2.97 -3.96
CA ALA A 16 6.63 2.02 -4.63
C ALA A 16 6.09 1.57 -6.00
N MET A 17 4.79 1.25 -6.08
CA MET A 17 4.14 0.85 -7.33
C MET A 17 4.08 2.00 -8.35
N VAL A 18 3.71 3.21 -7.92
CA VAL A 18 3.70 4.39 -8.81
C VAL A 18 5.12 4.70 -9.31
N GLY A 19 6.12 4.65 -8.43
CA GLY A 19 7.52 4.86 -8.81
C GLY A 19 8.01 3.83 -9.83
N LEU A 20 7.73 2.55 -9.59
CA LEU A 20 8.06 1.48 -10.54
C LEU A 20 7.33 1.66 -11.88
N GLY A 21 6.05 2.03 -11.84
CA GLY A 21 5.23 2.31 -13.02
C GLY A 21 5.79 3.47 -13.85
N GLY A 22 6.31 4.51 -13.18
CA GLY A 22 6.99 5.63 -13.83
C GLY A 22 8.27 5.18 -14.53
N LEU A 23 9.11 4.39 -13.86
CA LEU A 23 10.33 3.82 -14.46
C LEU A 23 10.02 2.95 -15.68
N LEU A 24 9.00 2.08 -15.57
CA LEU A 24 8.55 1.24 -16.68
C LEU A 24 8.02 2.11 -17.83
N SER A 25 7.20 3.12 -17.53
CA SER A 25 6.64 4.02 -18.53
C SER A 25 7.73 4.76 -19.31
N SER A 26 8.78 5.24 -18.64
CA SER A 26 9.95 5.82 -19.30
C SER A 26 10.74 4.81 -20.15
N ARG A 27 10.78 3.52 -19.76
CA ARG A 27 11.47 2.46 -20.51
C ARG A 27 10.75 2.07 -21.79
N VAL A 28 9.42 2.01 -21.78
CA VAL A 28 8.61 1.59 -22.94
C VAL A 28 8.02 2.75 -23.73
N GLY A 29 8.18 4.00 -23.27
CA GLY A 29 7.60 5.18 -23.91
C GLY A 29 6.06 5.19 -23.89
N ASN A 30 5.45 4.45 -22.97
CA ASN A 30 4.00 4.25 -22.90
C ASN A 30 3.50 4.47 -21.46
N PRO A 31 2.43 5.24 -21.21
CA PRO A 31 1.89 5.49 -19.87
C PRO A 31 1.13 4.31 -19.25
N ILE A 32 0.77 3.27 -20.02
CA ILE A 32 0.00 2.11 -19.55
C ILE A 32 0.60 1.44 -18.29
N PRO A 33 1.92 1.18 -18.19
CA PRO A 33 2.50 0.59 -16.98
C PRO A 33 2.27 1.45 -15.74
N LEU A 34 2.41 2.78 -15.83
CA LEU A 34 2.16 3.68 -14.70
C LEU A 34 0.71 3.59 -14.23
N ILE A 35 -0.25 3.60 -15.17
CA ILE A 35 -1.68 3.52 -14.85
C ILE A 35 -2.00 2.16 -14.21
N ALA A 36 -1.54 1.07 -14.81
CA ALA A 36 -1.79 -0.28 -14.30
C ALA A 36 -1.20 -0.47 -12.89
N LEU A 37 0.05 -0.04 -12.67
CA LEU A 37 0.67 -0.13 -11.35
C LEU A 37 0.05 0.83 -10.33
N ALA A 38 -0.40 2.02 -10.73
CA ALA A 38 -1.10 2.93 -9.83
C ALA A 38 -2.42 2.30 -9.32
N VAL A 39 -3.20 1.67 -10.20
CA VAL A 39 -4.44 0.97 -9.80
C VAL A 39 -4.12 -0.23 -8.92
N ALA A 40 -3.15 -1.05 -9.29
CA ALA A 40 -2.72 -2.22 -8.50
C ALA A 40 -2.18 -1.80 -7.12
N GLY A 41 -1.36 -0.75 -7.07
CA GLY A 41 -0.81 -0.16 -5.85
C GLY A 41 -1.88 0.46 -4.97
N GLY A 42 -2.93 1.06 -5.55
CA GLY A 42 -4.07 1.60 -4.80
C GLY A 42 -4.83 0.51 -4.08
N TYR A 43 -5.17 -0.58 -4.79
CA TYR A 43 -5.80 -1.76 -4.18
C TYR A 43 -4.90 -2.45 -3.17
N GLY A 44 -3.63 -2.68 -3.52
CA GLY A 44 -2.65 -3.32 -2.64
C GLY A 44 -2.39 -2.51 -1.37
N GLY A 45 -2.25 -1.18 -1.51
CA GLY A 45 -2.06 -0.27 -0.39
C GLY A 45 -3.29 -0.20 0.52
N TRP A 46 -4.50 -0.22 -0.04
CA TRP A 46 -5.74 -0.29 0.74
C TRP A 46 -5.85 -1.60 1.53
N LEU A 47 -5.64 -2.75 0.88
CA LEU A 47 -5.66 -4.06 1.51
C LEU A 47 -4.61 -4.18 2.62
N LEU A 48 -3.38 -3.75 2.35
CA LEU A 48 -2.34 -3.75 3.37
C LEU A 48 -2.70 -2.83 4.54
N GLY A 49 -3.25 -1.65 4.25
CA GLY A 49 -3.68 -0.69 5.28
C GLY A 49 -4.71 -1.28 6.23
N VAL A 50 -5.73 -1.98 5.72
CA VAL A 50 -6.75 -2.62 6.57
C VAL A 50 -6.19 -3.81 7.36
N ILE A 51 -5.26 -4.58 6.78
CA ILE A 51 -4.60 -5.70 7.45
C ILE A 51 -3.75 -5.21 8.62
N VAL A 52 -2.87 -4.22 8.38
CA VAL A 52 -2.00 -3.65 9.43
C VAL A 52 -2.83 -2.99 10.52
N PHE A 53 -3.87 -2.26 10.14
CA PHE A 53 -4.79 -1.67 11.09
C PHE A 53 -5.49 -2.71 11.97
N GLY A 54 -5.97 -3.80 11.37
CA GLY A 54 -6.55 -4.94 12.06
C GLY A 54 -5.56 -5.60 13.01
N ALA A 55 -4.33 -5.84 12.57
CA ALA A 55 -3.28 -6.44 13.39
C ALA A 55 -2.92 -5.58 14.61
N VAL A 56 -2.78 -4.26 14.43
CA VAL A 56 -2.45 -3.34 15.53
C VAL A 56 -3.61 -3.24 16.53
N ARG A 57 -4.87 -3.26 16.08
CA ARG A 57 -6.02 -3.32 17.01
C ARG A 57 -6.15 -4.68 17.70
N GLY A 58 -5.97 -5.77 16.97
CA GLY A 58 -6.13 -7.14 17.48
C GLY A 58 -5.06 -7.53 18.51
N GLY A 59 -3.83 -7.02 18.36
CA GLY A 59 -2.76 -7.21 19.34
C GLY A 59 -3.03 -6.54 20.69
N ASN A 60 -3.78 -5.43 20.69
CA ASN A 60 -4.06 -4.64 21.90
C ASN A 60 -5.22 -5.21 22.76
N GLY A 61 -5.91 -6.25 22.28
CA GLY A 61 -6.97 -6.97 23.00
C GLY A 61 -6.54 -8.34 23.54
N LYS A 62 -5.31 -8.79 23.25
CA LYS A 62 -4.73 -10.07 23.70
C LYS A 62 -3.74 -9.86 24.85
N ALA A 63 -4.12 -9.05 25.84
CA ALA A 63 -3.28 -8.76 27.01
C ALA A 63 -4.11 -8.74 28.32
N SER A 64 -4.77 -9.86 28.65
CA SER A 64 -4.87 -10.42 30.00
C SER A 64 -5.60 -11.77 29.96
N PRO A 65 -5.24 -12.72 30.85
CA PRO A 65 -5.93 -14.00 31.00
C PRO A 65 -7.39 -13.86 31.45
#